data_AF-A0A1F5HSK2-F1
#
_entry.id   AF-A0A1F5HSK2-F1
#
_cell.length_a   1.000
_cell.length_b   1.000
_cell.length_c   1.000
_cell.angle_alpha   90.00
_cell.angle_beta   90.00
_cell.angle_gamma   90.00
#
_symmetry.space_group_name_H-M   'P 1'
#
loop_
_entity.id
_entity.type
_entity.pdbx_description
1 polymer ?
#
loop_
_entity_poly.entity_id
_entity_poly.type
_entity_poly.pdbx_seq_one_letter_code
_entity_poly.pdbx_strand_id
1 'polypeptide(L)'
;MKRKSDPRHKMRVQTVKALFEKNFRSNLKIAKTSMVAKIITKQKAIDKLITQHAPTWPLNQIAPIDLATLRLAIFELLFKKNKEPYKVVIDEAVEIAKQYGSEASGSFVNGVLGSIVKSKSIMGTKSIKSTTS
;
A
#
# COMPACT_ATOMS: atom_id res chain seq x y z
N MET A 1 -21.20 -5.41 -4.20
CA MET A 1 -20.91 -4.96 -2.82
C MET A 1 -20.20 -6.04 -1.96
N LYS A 2 -19.22 -6.79 -2.50
CA LYS A 2 -18.58 -7.95 -1.84
C LYS A 2 -17.25 -7.65 -1.08
N ARG A 3 -16.66 -6.45 -1.22
CA ARG A 3 -15.29 -6.13 -0.73
C ARG A 3 -15.22 -5.62 0.72
N LYS A 4 -16.17 -4.79 1.17
CA LYS A 4 -16.13 -4.15 2.51
C LYS A 4 -16.19 -5.15 3.68
N SER A 5 -16.79 -6.32 3.48
CA SER A 5 -16.86 -7.39 4.48
C SER A 5 -15.68 -8.37 4.42
N ASP A 6 -14.83 -8.31 3.39
CA ASP A 6 -13.66 -9.20 3.26
C ASP A 6 -12.70 -8.97 4.45
N PRO A 7 -12.33 -10.03 5.20
CA PRO A 7 -11.39 -9.91 6.32
C PRO A 7 -10.05 -9.27 5.94
N ARG A 8 -9.55 -9.51 4.72
CA ARG A 8 -8.30 -8.92 4.23
C ARG A 8 -8.45 -7.42 4.00
N HIS A 9 -9.57 -6.98 3.45
CA HIS A 9 -9.87 -5.57 3.28
C HIS A 9 -9.92 -4.86 4.65
N LYS A 10 -10.65 -5.43 5.62
CA LYS A 10 -10.71 -4.90 6.99
C LYS A 10 -9.33 -4.81 7.65
N MET A 11 -8.50 -5.84 7.48
CA MET A 11 -7.11 -5.86 7.97
C MET A 11 -6.28 -4.72 7.37
N ARG A 12 -6.40 -4.48 6.05
CA ARG A 12 -5.70 -3.39 5.37
C ARG A 12 -6.14 -2.03 5.92
N VAL A 13 -7.45 -1.79 6.01
CA VAL A 13 -8.01 -0.55 6.57
C VAL A 13 -7.50 -0.31 7.99
N GLN A 14 -7.53 -1.32 8.86
CA GLN A 14 -7.00 -1.20 10.22
C GLN A 14 -5.50 -0.90 10.24
N THR A 15 -4.73 -1.53 9.36
CA THR A 15 -3.29 -1.30 9.25
C THR A 15 -2.98 0.12 8.77
N VAL A 16 -3.72 0.63 7.77
CA VAL A 16 -3.59 2.01 7.28
C VAL A 16 -3.93 3.01 8.39
N LYS A 17 -5.04 2.80 9.12
CA LYS A 17 -5.41 3.66 10.26
C LYS A 17 -4.32 3.69 11.33
N ALA A 18 -3.78 2.53 11.71
CA ALA A 18 -2.70 2.47 12.71
C ALA A 18 -1.40 3.15 12.22
N LEU A 19 -1.05 3.01 10.93
CA LEU A 19 0.08 3.73 10.33
C LEU A 19 -0.15 5.25 10.30
N PHE A 20 -1.38 5.67 9.99
CA PHE A 20 -1.79 7.07 10.00
C PHE A 20 -1.71 7.66 11.42
N GLU A 21 -2.31 6.99 12.41
CA GLU A 21 -2.31 7.44 13.81
C GLU A 21 -0.90 7.59 14.39
N LYS A 22 0.05 6.72 13.99
CA LYS A 22 1.46 6.82 14.38
C LYS A 22 2.10 8.16 13.96
N ASN A 23 1.61 8.82 12.92
CA ASN A 23 2.13 10.14 12.54
C ASN A 23 1.79 11.23 13.57
N PHE A 24 0.73 11.03 14.37
CA PHE A 24 0.25 12.00 15.36
C PHE A 24 0.51 11.57 16.81
N ARG A 25 0.73 10.28 17.04
CA ARG A 25 0.95 9.70 18.38
C ARG A 25 2.32 9.05 18.48
N SER A 26 3.24 9.71 19.20
CA SER A 26 4.61 9.22 19.44
C SER A 26 4.68 7.93 20.26
N ASN A 27 3.74 7.72 21.19
CA ASN A 27 3.72 6.59 22.13
C ASN A 27 2.68 5.51 21.79
N LEU A 28 2.34 5.32 20.50
CA LEU A 28 1.41 4.27 20.09
C LEU A 28 1.99 2.88 20.40
N LYS A 29 1.32 2.11 21.27
CA LYS A 29 1.71 0.72 21.58
C LYS A 29 1.42 -0.17 20.37
N ILE A 30 2.46 -0.55 19.64
CA ILE A 30 2.35 -1.44 18.47
C ILE A 30 2.88 -2.81 18.85
N ALA A 31 2.06 -3.85 18.70
CA ALA A 31 2.51 -5.22 18.94
C ALA A 31 3.64 -5.60 17.97
N LYS A 32 4.74 -6.17 18.48
CA LYS A 32 5.94 -6.51 17.69
C LYS A 32 5.66 -7.44 16.50
N THR A 33 4.66 -8.31 16.62
CA THR A 33 4.26 -9.28 15.59
C THR A 33 3.29 -8.71 14.55
N SER A 34 2.75 -7.50 14.78
CA SER A 34 1.75 -6.87 13.93
C SER A 34 2.29 -6.53 12.53
N MET A 35 1.37 -6.39 11.58
CA MET A 35 1.70 -5.92 10.23
C MET A 35 2.33 -4.52 10.27
N VAL A 36 1.82 -3.64 11.14
CA VAL A 36 2.35 -2.29 11.34
C VAL A 36 3.82 -2.31 11.74
N ALA A 37 4.19 -3.14 12.74
CA ALA A 37 5.59 -3.28 13.16
C ALA A 37 6.48 -3.74 11.99
N LYS A 38 6.04 -4.73 11.23
CA LYS A 38 6.77 -5.23 10.06
C LYS A 38 6.97 -4.14 8.99
N ILE A 39 5.94 -3.33 8.72
CA ILE A 39 6.03 -2.19 7.79
C ILE A 39 7.04 -1.17 8.30
N ILE A 40 7.01 -0.82 9.59
CA ILE A 40 7.95 0.11 10.21
C ILE A 40 9.41 -0.36 10.04
N THR A 41 9.70 -1.66 10.21
CA THR A 41 11.06 -2.18 10.00
C THR A 41 11.57 -2.01 8.56
N LYS A 42 10.66 -1.87 7.58
CA LYS A 42 10.99 -1.65 6.16
C LYS A 42 10.74 -0.22 5.70
N GLN A 43 10.32 0.68 6.61
CA GLN A 43 9.83 2.01 6.26
C GLN A 43 10.86 2.81 5.45
N LYS A 44 12.13 2.83 5.83
CA LYS A 44 13.18 3.56 5.09
C LYS A 44 13.29 3.10 3.62
N ALA A 45 13.20 1.79 3.38
CA ALA A 45 13.27 1.22 2.03
C ALA A 45 11.99 1.53 1.22
N ILE A 46 10.84 1.45 1.88
CA ILE A 46 9.54 1.79 1.30
C ILE A 46 9.47 3.27 0.94
N ASP A 47 9.81 4.15 1.88
CA ASP A 47 9.80 5.61 1.70
C ASP A 47 10.73 6.03 0.56
N LYS A 48 11.91 5.40 0.43
CA LYS A 48 12.80 5.62 -0.71
C LYS A 48 12.14 5.28 -2.04
N LEU A 49 11.39 4.17 -2.12
CA LEU A 49 10.65 3.81 -3.34
C LEU A 49 9.55 4.81 -3.65
N ILE A 50 8.83 5.29 -2.62
CA ILE A 50 7.81 6.31 -2.81
C ILE A 50 8.44 7.57 -3.40
N THR A 51 9.53 8.08 -2.82
CA THR A 51 10.21 9.28 -3.34
C THR A 51 10.73 9.09 -4.78
N GLN A 52 11.23 7.90 -5.12
CA GLN A 52 11.69 7.60 -6.49
C GLN A 52 10.55 7.58 -7.52
N HIS A 53 9.35 7.19 -7.09
CA HIS A 53 8.20 6.99 -7.98
C HIS A 53 7.13 8.11 -7.87
N ALA A 54 7.33 9.06 -6.96
CA ALA A 54 6.57 10.30 -6.81
C ALA A 54 7.52 11.50 -6.68
N PRO A 55 8.40 11.77 -7.66
CA PRO A 55 9.49 12.74 -7.53
C PRO A 55 9.01 14.19 -7.34
N THR A 56 7.80 14.51 -7.80
CA THR A 56 7.19 15.84 -7.65
C THR A 56 6.58 16.06 -6.27
N TRP A 57 6.47 15.02 -5.43
CA TRP A 57 5.83 15.05 -4.12
C TRP A 57 6.79 14.60 -3.04
N PRO A 58 7.46 15.54 -2.34
CA PRO A 58 8.20 15.24 -1.13
C PRO A 58 7.34 14.44 -0.13
N LEU A 59 7.93 13.49 0.58
CA LEU A 59 7.18 12.59 1.48
C LEU A 59 6.33 13.33 2.52
N ASN A 60 6.80 14.49 2.99
CA ASN A 60 6.09 15.34 3.96
C ASN A 60 4.94 16.15 3.35
N GLN A 61 4.83 16.22 2.02
CA GLN A 61 3.74 16.87 1.30
C GLN A 61 2.66 15.87 0.85
N ILE A 62 2.97 14.56 0.87
CA ILE A 62 1.97 13.52 0.62
C ILE A 62 1.00 13.48 1.80
N ALA A 63 -0.31 13.47 1.53
CA ALA A 63 -1.33 13.32 2.55
C ALA A 63 -1.01 12.11 3.45
N PRO A 64 -1.04 12.24 4.79
CA PRO A 64 -0.59 11.16 5.68
C PRO A 64 -1.36 9.84 5.48
N ILE A 65 -2.61 9.91 5.04
CA ILE A 65 -3.44 8.74 4.72
C ILE A 65 -2.98 8.04 3.44
N ASP A 66 -2.60 8.80 2.41
CA ASP A 66 -2.08 8.26 1.15
C ASP A 66 -0.69 7.67 1.37
N LEU A 67 0.14 8.33 2.17
CA LEU A 67 1.45 7.82 2.55
C LEU A 67 1.33 6.50 3.34
N ALA A 68 0.40 6.41 4.29
CA ALA A 68 0.12 5.17 5.01
C ALA A 68 -0.37 4.04 4.08
N THR A 69 -1.22 4.38 3.12
CA THR A 69 -1.76 3.44 2.12
C THR A 69 -0.66 2.93 1.20
N LEU A 70 0.19 3.81 0.66
CA LEU A 70 1.36 3.46 -0.14
C LEU A 70 2.32 2.55 0.63
N ARG A 71 2.59 2.88 1.90
CA ARG A 71 3.49 2.09 2.74
C ARG A 71 2.99 0.65 2.94
N LEU A 72 1.70 0.48 3.17
CA LEU A 72 1.07 -0.84 3.25
C LEU A 72 1.20 -1.59 1.91
N ALA A 73 0.77 -0.99 0.81
CA ALA A 73 0.73 -1.65 -0.49
C ALA A 73 2.12 -2.07 -0.96
N ILE A 74 3.12 -1.19 -0.84
CA ILE A 74 4.52 -1.50 -1.20
C ILE A 74 5.07 -2.61 -0.31
N PHE A 75 4.71 -2.62 0.98
CA PHE A 75 5.07 -3.71 1.87
C PHE A 75 4.53 -5.06 1.39
N GLU A 76 3.24 -5.10 1.02
CA GLU A 76 2.60 -6.31 0.51
C GLU A 76 3.21 -6.79 -0.81
N LEU A 77 3.54 -5.88 -1.73
CA LEU A 77 4.13 -6.22 -3.03
C LEU A 77 5.55 -6.77 -2.90
N LEU A 78 6.37 -6.18 -2.03
CA LEU A 78 7.82 -6.43 -2.03
C LEU A 78 8.29 -7.34 -0.90
N PHE A 79 7.68 -7.27 0.29
CA PHE A 79 8.24 -7.86 1.50
C PHE A 79 7.36 -8.94 2.14
N LYS A 80 6.06 -8.99 1.83
CA LYS A 80 5.16 -10.05 2.33
C LYS A 80 5.51 -11.39 1.68
N LYS A 81 5.65 -12.44 2.49
CA LYS A 81 5.98 -13.80 2.01
C LYS A 81 4.85 -14.40 1.15
N ASN A 82 3.60 -14.29 1.64
CA ASN A 82 2.42 -14.77 0.92
C ASN A 82 1.84 -13.61 0.09
N LYS A 83 2.33 -13.46 -1.14
CA LYS A 83 1.95 -12.37 -2.03
C LYS A 83 0.60 -12.65 -2.70
N GLU A 84 -0.33 -11.73 -2.52
CA GLU A 84 -1.52 -11.66 -3.35
C GLU A 84 -1.14 -11.12 -4.75
N PRO A 85 -1.94 -11.39 -5.79
CA PRO A 85 -1.68 -10.82 -7.11
C PRO A 85 -1.53 -9.30 -7.02
N TYR A 86 -0.52 -8.73 -7.71
CA TYR A 86 -0.22 -7.30 -7.60
C TYR A 86 -1.43 -6.41 -7.90
N LYS A 87 -2.28 -6.82 -8.87
CA LYS A 87 -3.52 -6.11 -9.21
C LYS A 87 -4.47 -6.01 -8.01
N VAL A 88 -4.62 -7.08 -7.24
CA VAL A 88 -5.46 -7.09 -6.03
C VAL A 88 -4.92 -6.13 -4.98
N VAL A 89 -3.60 -6.10 -4.77
CA VAL A 89 -2.98 -5.17 -3.82
C VAL A 89 -3.17 -3.72 -4.24
N ILE A 90 -3.01 -3.42 -5.54
CA ILE A 90 -3.23 -2.08 -6.08
C ILE A 90 -4.71 -1.68 -5.95
N ASP A 91 -5.64 -2.53 -6.38
CA ASP A 91 -7.07 -2.26 -6.33
C ASP A 91 -7.53 -1.95 -4.89
N GLU A 92 -7.04 -2.71 -3.92
CA GLU A 92 -7.34 -2.52 -2.51
C GLU A 92 -6.75 -1.22 -1.97
N ALA A 93 -5.51 -0.88 -2.34
CA ALA A 93 -4.89 0.38 -1.97
C ALA A 93 -5.64 1.58 -2.55
N VAL A 94 -6.06 1.50 -3.81
CA VAL A 94 -6.83 2.55 -4.49
C VAL A 94 -8.21 2.71 -3.85
N GLU A 95 -8.88 1.61 -3.48
CA GLU A 95 -10.17 1.68 -2.79
C GLU A 95 -10.05 2.36 -1.42
N ILE A 96 -9.02 2.01 -0.64
CA ILE A 96 -8.76 2.65 0.66
C ILE A 96 -8.46 4.14 0.48
N ALA A 97 -7.65 4.51 -0.52
CA ALA A 97 -7.32 5.90 -0.82
C ALA A 97 -8.57 6.71 -1.22
N LYS A 98 -9.47 6.13 -2.02
CA LYS A 98 -10.76 6.76 -2.37
C LYS A 98 -11.68 6.91 -1.16
N GLN A 99 -11.65 5.95 -0.23
CA GLN A 99 -12.55 5.95 0.92
C GLN A 99 -12.14 6.97 1.99
N TYR A 100 -10.83 7.20 2.19
CA TYR A 100 -10.31 7.99 3.31
C TYR A 100 -9.49 9.21 2.89
N GLY A 101 -9.07 9.30 1.64
CA GLY A 101 -8.31 10.41 1.09
C GLY A 101 -9.20 11.47 0.45
N SER A 102 -8.57 12.28 -0.40
CA SER A 102 -9.22 13.28 -1.25
C SER A 102 -9.74 12.66 -2.56
N GLU A 103 -10.44 13.45 -3.36
CA GLU A 103 -10.86 13.06 -4.71
C GLU A 103 -9.69 12.60 -5.60
N ALA A 104 -8.52 13.23 -5.44
CA ALA A 104 -7.31 12.90 -6.21
C ALA A 104 -6.50 11.70 -5.65
N SER A 105 -6.82 11.23 -4.43
CA SER A 105 -6.01 10.23 -3.73
C SER A 105 -6.00 8.88 -4.44
N GLY A 106 -7.15 8.45 -4.99
CA GLY A 106 -7.26 7.20 -5.73
C GLY A 106 -6.35 7.13 -6.96
N SER A 107 -6.34 8.19 -7.79
CA SER A 107 -5.49 8.27 -8.98
C SER A 107 -4.02 8.43 -8.63
N PHE A 108 -3.70 9.22 -7.59
CA PHE A 108 -2.34 9.39 -7.09
C PHE A 108 -1.74 8.04 -6.65
N VAL A 109 -2.42 7.32 -5.76
CA VAL A 109 -1.96 6.00 -5.27
C VAL A 109 -1.81 5.00 -6.41
N ASN A 110 -2.77 4.96 -7.35
CA ASN A 110 -2.69 4.10 -8.52
C ASN A 110 -1.44 4.39 -9.37
N GLY A 111 -1.17 5.67 -9.65
CA GLY A 111 -0.03 6.09 -10.46
C GLY A 111 1.31 5.68 -9.85
N VAL A 112 1.50 5.94 -8.55
CA VAL A 112 2.74 5.59 -7.83
C VAL A 112 2.95 4.07 -7.82
N LEU A 113 1.93 3.30 -7.46
CA LEU A 113 2.05 1.83 -7.38
C LEU A 113 2.26 1.20 -8.76
N GLY A 114 1.56 1.69 -9.80
CA GLY A 114 1.76 1.24 -11.17
C GLY A 114 3.20 1.46 -11.65
N SER A 115 3.77 2.63 -11.35
CA SER A 115 5.17 2.95 -11.66
C SER A 115 6.16 2.01 -10.95
N ILE A 116 5.93 1.70 -9.67
CA ILE A 116 6.75 0.76 -8.90
C ILE A 116 6.68 -0.66 -9.47
N VAL A 117 5.48 -1.15 -9.76
CA VAL A 117 5.27 -2.51 -10.29
C VAL A 117 5.95 -2.68 -11.66
N LYS A 118 5.94 -1.63 -12.49
CA LYS A 118 6.68 -1.61 -13.76
C LYS A 118 8.19 -1.64 -13.55
N SER A 119 8.72 -0.75 -12.70
CA SER A 119 10.15 -0.64 -12.42
C SER A 119 10.75 -1.90 -11.77
N LYS A 120 10.01 -2.55 -10.88
CA LYS A 120 10.44 -3.77 -10.19
C LYS A 120 10.17 -5.05 -10.99
N SER A 121 9.73 -4.96 -12.25
CA SER A 121 9.33 -6.09 -13.10
C SER A 121 8.35 -7.06 -12.42
N ILE A 122 7.49 -6.54 -11.54
CA ILE A 122 6.50 -7.34 -10.81
C ILE A 122 5.42 -7.86 -11.77
N MET A 123 5.23 -7.19 -12.91
CA MET A 123 4.30 -7.59 -13.97
C MET A 123 4.65 -8.95 -14.61
N GLY A 124 5.89 -9.44 -14.46
CA GLY A 124 6.44 -10.55 -15.23
C GLY A 124 6.18 -11.98 -14.73
N THR A 125 5.39 -12.23 -13.67
CA THR A 125 5.38 -13.58 -13.05
C THR A 125 4.03 -14.28 -12.86
N LYS A 126 2.88 -13.73 -13.29
CA LYS A 126 1.60 -14.48 -13.33
C LYS A 126 0.52 -13.72 -14.12
N SER A 127 0.58 -13.82 -15.45
CA SER A 127 -0.58 -13.53 -16.31
C SER A 127 -0.55 -14.35 -17.61
N ILE A 128 -0.05 -15.59 -17.54
CA ILE A 128 -0.23 -16.58 -18.59
C ILE A 128 -0.90 -17.79 -17.93
N LYS A 129 -2.23 -17.85 -18.04
CA LYS A 129 -3.06 -19.07 -18.13
C LYS A 129 -4.52 -18.66 -18.20
N SER A 130 -5.01 -18.48 -19.42
CA SER A 130 -6.29 -19.04 -19.90
C SER A 130 -6.43 -18.75 -21.41
N THR A 131 -5.71 -19.52 -22.22
CA THR A 131 -6.13 -19.87 -23.58
C THR A 131 -6.23 -21.38 -23.60
N THR A 132 -7.45 -21.91 -23.58
CA THR A 132 -7.96 -23.17 -24.21
C THR A 132 -9.18 -23.67 -23.45
N SER A 133 -10.36 -23.43 -24.01
CA SER A 133 -11.31 -24.45 -24.48
C SER A 133 -12.35 -23.75 -25.35
#